data_AF-A0A8B7D5W2-F1
#
_entry.id   AF-A0A8B7D5W2-F1
#
_cell.length_a   1.000
_cell.length_b   1.000
_cell.length_c   1.000
_cell.angle_alpha   90.00
_cell.angle_beta   90.00
_cell.angle_gamma   90.00
#
_symmetry.space_group_name_H-M   'P 1'
#
loop_
_entity.id
_entity.type
_entity.pdbx_description
1 polymer ?
#
loop_
_entity_poly.entity_id
_entity_poly.type
_entity_poly.pdbx_seq_one_letter_code
_entity_poly.pdbx_strand_id
1 'polypeptide(L)'
;MQAAFQPAPPMESYYERFKRLNPPMFDGGPDSLAVETWIREMEKMFDALQYPKSMKVGLAIPMLRGNAKFWWMAIKAANENEDDQLTWDEFKKIFYDQYFSKSVRLAKENEFLSLRQIDDMIVLEYANKFNELGQFCPQLMEVERSKVNRFEQGLR
;
A
#
# COMPACT_ATOMS: atom_id res chain seq x y z
N MET A 1 42.15 -3.74 -6.67
CA MET A 1 41.34 -4.59 -5.78
C MET A 1 40.02 -4.87 -6.48
N GLN A 2 39.78 -6.10 -6.95
CA GLN A 2 38.45 -6.50 -7.42
C GLN A 2 37.57 -6.74 -6.19
N ALA A 3 36.43 -6.05 -6.11
CA ALA A 3 35.41 -6.37 -5.11
C ALA A 3 34.90 -7.79 -5.40
N ALA A 4 35.02 -8.69 -4.43
CA ALA A 4 34.48 -10.04 -4.54
C ALA A 4 32.96 -9.97 -4.75
N PHE A 5 32.47 -10.57 -5.82
CA PHE A 5 31.03 -10.73 -6.06
C PHE A 5 30.49 -11.73 -5.03
N GLN A 6 29.86 -11.24 -3.97
CA GLN A 6 29.15 -12.12 -3.05
C GLN A 6 27.82 -12.53 -3.68
N PRO A 7 27.50 -13.84 -3.73
CA PRO A 7 26.21 -14.29 -4.23
C PRO A 7 25.09 -13.76 -3.35
N ALA A 8 23.95 -13.42 -3.97
CA ALA A 8 22.79 -12.96 -3.23
C ALA A 8 22.36 -14.03 -2.20
N PRO A 9 21.97 -13.63 -0.97
CA PRO A 9 21.41 -14.53 0.02
C PRO A 9 20.25 -15.39 -0.54
N PRO A 10 20.04 -16.61 -0.02
CA PRO A 10 18.89 -17.43 -0.40
C PRO A 10 17.57 -16.80 0.05
N MET A 11 16.47 -17.14 -0.63
CA MET A 11 15.12 -16.63 -0.34
C MET A 11 14.73 -16.80 1.15
N GLU A 12 15.09 -17.93 1.75
CA GLU A 12 14.83 -18.22 3.17
C GLU A 12 15.44 -17.15 4.09
N SER A 13 16.66 -16.70 3.80
CA SER A 13 17.32 -15.65 4.58
C SER A 13 16.59 -14.31 4.46
N TYR A 14 16.01 -14.02 3.29
CA TYR A 14 15.23 -12.81 3.09
C TYR A 14 13.90 -12.89 3.84
N TYR A 15 13.23 -14.04 3.80
CA TYR A 15 11.97 -14.28 4.49
C TYR A 15 12.09 -14.23 6.01
N GLU A 16 13.14 -14.82 6.59
CA GLU A 16 13.37 -14.78 8.04
C GLU A 16 13.65 -13.35 8.55
N ARG A 17 14.42 -12.55 7.80
CA ARG A 17 14.60 -11.13 8.12
C ARG A 17 13.30 -10.36 8.01
N PHE A 18 12.47 -10.70 7.03
CA PHE A 18 11.20 -10.03 6.80
C PHE A 18 10.23 -10.30 7.95
N LYS A 19 10.06 -11.57 8.33
CA LYS A 19 9.22 -11.97 9.47
C LYS A 19 9.62 -11.31 10.79
N ARG A 20 10.92 -11.06 11.02
CA ARG A 20 11.40 -10.37 12.23
C ARG A 20 10.91 -8.93 12.35
N LEU A 21 10.53 -8.29 11.24
CA LEU A 21 9.89 -6.98 11.25
C LEU A 21 8.41 -7.02 11.64
N ASN A 22 7.86 -8.22 11.86
CA ASN A 22 6.44 -8.47 12.13
C ASN A 22 5.53 -7.81 11.06
N PRO A 23 5.66 -8.22 9.79
CA PRO A 23 4.90 -7.66 8.68
C PRO A 23 3.39 -7.79 8.91
N PRO A 24 2.60 -6.78 8.52
CA PRO A 24 1.17 -6.82 8.68
C PRO A 24 0.54 -7.85 7.76
N MET A 25 -0.48 -8.55 8.27
CA MET A 25 -1.29 -9.47 7.48
C MET A 25 -2.46 -8.71 6.83
N PHE A 26 -2.84 -9.09 5.61
CA PHE A 26 -4.02 -8.56 4.93
C PHE A 26 -5.03 -9.67 4.64
N ASP A 27 -6.27 -9.49 5.08
CA ASP A 27 -7.33 -10.50 4.94
C ASP A 27 -8.30 -10.26 3.77
N GLY A 28 -8.22 -9.10 3.11
CA GLY A 28 -9.13 -8.74 2.02
C GLY A 28 -10.42 -8.05 2.48
N GLY A 29 -10.42 -7.42 3.66
CA GLY A 29 -11.55 -6.62 4.14
C GLY A 29 -11.95 -5.46 3.21
N PRO A 30 -13.16 -4.90 3.37
CA PRO A 30 -13.71 -3.86 2.49
C PRO A 30 -13.10 -2.46 2.72
N ASP A 31 -12.28 -2.31 3.76
CA ASP A 31 -11.72 -1.02 4.15
C ASP A 31 -10.58 -0.62 3.22
N SER A 32 -10.82 0.43 2.42
CA SER A 32 -9.83 1.01 1.50
C SER A 32 -8.59 1.54 2.22
N LEU A 33 -8.74 1.98 3.47
CA LEU A 33 -7.62 2.44 4.30
C LEU A 33 -6.69 1.27 4.64
N ALA A 34 -7.25 0.11 4.97
CA ALA A 34 -6.46 -1.09 5.23
C ALA A 34 -5.64 -1.53 4.00
N VAL A 35 -6.17 -1.34 2.79
CA VAL A 35 -5.46 -1.66 1.54
C VAL A 35 -4.22 -0.78 1.36
N GLU A 36 -4.39 0.54 1.43
CA GLU A 36 -3.27 1.49 1.30
C GLU A 36 -2.27 1.36 2.43
N THR A 37 -2.75 1.22 3.67
CA THR A 37 -1.89 1.03 4.85
C THR A 37 -1.03 -0.21 4.70
N TRP A 38 -1.61 -1.32 4.23
CA TRP A 38 -0.87 -2.55 4.03
C TRP A 38 0.23 -2.38 2.97
N ILE A 39 -0.08 -1.82 1.79
CA ILE A 39 0.94 -1.58 0.76
C ILE A 39 2.09 -0.70 1.27
N ARG A 40 1.76 0.40 1.97
CA ARG A 40 2.77 1.34 2.50
C ARG A 40 3.69 0.68 3.53
N GLU A 41 3.14 -0.11 4.45
CA GLU A 41 3.96 -0.81 5.45
C GLU A 41 4.85 -1.87 4.78
N MET A 42 4.34 -2.59 3.79
CA MET A 42 5.15 -3.53 3.00
C MET A 42 6.31 -2.82 2.28
N GLU A 43 6.04 -1.70 1.60
CA GLU A 43 7.05 -0.91 0.90
C GLU A 43 8.11 -0.34 1.85
N LYS A 44 7.68 0.21 2.99
CA LYS A 44 8.57 0.69 4.04
C LYS A 44 9.52 -0.39 4.54
N MET A 45 9.00 -1.60 4.79
CA MET A 45 9.84 -2.75 5.19
C MET A 45 10.79 -3.18 4.06
N PHE A 46 10.31 -3.14 2.82
CA PHE A 46 11.13 -3.48 1.66
C PHE A 46 12.32 -2.55 1.49
N ASP A 47 12.08 -1.25 1.68
CA ASP A 47 13.09 -0.21 1.50
C ASP A 47 14.05 -0.17 2.69
N ALA A 48 13.56 -0.36 3.92
CA ALA A 48 14.39 -0.41 5.13
C ALA A 48 15.45 -1.54 5.09
N LEU A 49 15.11 -2.68 4.50
CA LEU A 49 16.02 -3.83 4.35
C LEU A 49 16.65 -3.94 2.95
N GLN A 50 16.38 -2.96 2.07
CA GLN A 50 16.89 -2.90 0.69
C GLN A 50 16.67 -4.19 -0.09
N TYR A 51 15.48 -4.78 0.00
CA TYR A 51 15.18 -6.02 -0.71
C TYR A 51 15.25 -5.83 -2.23
N PRO A 52 15.83 -6.80 -2.97
CA PRO A 52 15.79 -6.78 -4.43
C PRO A 52 14.35 -6.76 -4.95
N LYS A 53 14.13 -6.07 -6.08
CA LYS A 53 12.79 -5.95 -6.70
C LYS A 53 12.12 -7.31 -6.94
N SER A 54 12.88 -8.32 -7.36
CA SER A 54 12.41 -9.69 -7.61
C SER A 54 11.92 -10.43 -6.36
N MET A 55 12.30 -9.99 -5.16
CA MET A 55 11.94 -10.65 -3.91
C MET A 55 10.65 -10.10 -3.29
N LYS A 56 10.27 -8.86 -3.61
CA LYS A 56 9.16 -8.15 -2.94
C LYS A 56 7.83 -8.92 -3.01
N VAL A 57 7.44 -9.42 -4.18
CA VAL A 57 6.19 -10.18 -4.35
C VAL A 57 6.23 -11.50 -3.58
N GLY A 58 7.35 -12.23 -3.64
CA GLY A 58 7.54 -13.48 -2.90
C GLY A 58 7.45 -13.32 -1.37
N LEU A 59 7.82 -12.15 -0.86
CA LEU A 59 7.68 -11.80 0.56
C LEU A 59 6.27 -11.34 0.94
N ALA A 60 5.55 -10.70 0.01
CA ALA A 60 4.20 -10.17 0.24
C ALA A 60 3.11 -11.24 0.21
N ILE A 61 3.17 -12.19 -0.72
CA ILE A 61 2.15 -13.24 -0.88
C ILE A 61 1.87 -14.01 0.42
N PRO A 62 2.90 -14.45 1.20
CA PRO A 62 2.66 -15.12 2.47
C PRO A 62 1.92 -14.28 3.52
N MET A 63 1.90 -12.95 3.36
CA MET A 63 1.21 -12.01 4.26
C MET A 63 -0.28 -11.83 3.91
N LEU A 64 -0.74 -12.46 2.83
CA LEU A 64 -2.16 -12.55 2.52
C LEU A 64 -2.79 -13.70 3.32
N ARG A 65 -3.95 -13.45 3.94
CA ARG A 65 -4.77 -14.44 4.64
C ARG A 65 -6.22 -14.32 4.23
N GLY A 66 -7.07 -15.22 4.73
CA GLY A 66 -8.52 -15.17 4.51
C GLY A 66 -8.88 -15.04 3.03
N ASN A 67 -9.79 -14.11 2.73
CA ASN A 67 -10.29 -13.87 1.38
C ASN A 67 -9.20 -13.40 0.41
N ALA A 68 -8.24 -12.59 0.88
CA ALA A 68 -7.11 -12.14 0.07
C ALA A 68 -6.24 -13.30 -0.41
N LYS A 69 -6.00 -14.29 0.45
CA LYS A 69 -5.27 -15.49 0.05
C LYS A 69 -6.02 -16.30 -1.00
N PHE A 70 -7.32 -16.53 -0.80
CA PHE A 70 -8.13 -17.30 -1.75
C PHE A 70 -8.22 -16.64 -3.12
N TRP A 71 -8.45 -15.33 -3.15
CA TRP A 71 -8.42 -14.54 -4.38
C TRP A 71 -7.08 -14.65 -5.10
N TRP A 72 -5.97 -14.49 -4.39
CA TRP A 72 -4.63 -14.56 -4.99
C TRP A 72 -4.35 -15.95 -5.60
N MET A 73 -4.75 -17.02 -4.91
CA MET A 73 -4.62 -18.39 -5.42
C MET A 73 -5.43 -18.60 -6.71
N ALA A 74 -6.64 -18.04 -6.79
CA ALA A 74 -7.46 -18.12 -8.00
C ALA A 74 -6.83 -17.37 -9.19
N ILE A 75 -6.28 -16.16 -8.95
CA ILE A 75 -5.54 -15.40 -9.97
C ILE A 75 -4.32 -16.18 -10.45
N LYS A 76 -3.54 -16.76 -9.53
CA LYS A 76 -2.37 -17.59 -9.86
C LYS A 76 -2.73 -18.80 -10.72
N ALA A 77 -3.82 -19.51 -10.38
CA ALA A 77 -4.28 -20.67 -11.13
C ALA A 77 -4.77 -20.31 -12.55
N ALA A 78 -5.41 -19.14 -12.70
CA ALA A 78 -5.86 -18.66 -14.01
C ALA A 78 -4.70 -18.24 -14.94
N ASN A 79 -3.53 -17.92 -14.37
CA ASN A 79 -2.37 -17.38 -15.07
C ASN A 79 -1.18 -18.37 -15.12
N GLU A 80 -1.44 -19.69 -15.03
CA GLU A 80 -0.41 -20.76 -14.98
C GLU A 80 0.57 -20.84 -16.17
N ASN A 81 0.48 -19.94 -17.15
CA ASN A 81 1.29 -19.93 -18.36
C ASN A 81 2.43 -18.90 -18.39
N GLU A 82 2.60 -18.09 -17.35
CA GLU A 82 3.67 -17.08 -17.31
C GLU A 82 4.78 -17.49 -16.32
N ASP A 83 5.92 -17.89 -16.88
CA ASP A 83 7.21 -18.06 -16.18
C ASP A 83 7.84 -16.70 -15.80
N ASP A 84 7.09 -15.61 -15.98
CA ASP A 84 7.50 -14.26 -15.65
C ASP A 84 7.33 -13.99 -14.15
N GLN A 85 8.44 -13.62 -13.53
CA GLN A 85 8.43 -13.12 -12.16
C GLN A 85 7.68 -11.79 -12.11
N LEU A 86 6.43 -11.84 -11.65
CA LEU A 86 5.62 -10.66 -11.41
C LEU A 86 6.40 -9.62 -10.59
N THR A 87 6.50 -8.41 -11.12
CA THR A 87 7.12 -7.29 -10.41
C THR A 87 6.21 -6.76 -9.32
N TRP A 88 6.78 -6.03 -8.36
CA TRP A 88 5.99 -5.39 -7.30
C TRP A 88 4.95 -4.40 -7.83
N ASP A 89 5.26 -3.68 -8.91
CA ASP A 89 4.33 -2.69 -9.49
C ASP A 89 3.15 -3.37 -10.20
N GLU A 90 3.39 -4.50 -10.88
CA GLU A 90 2.32 -5.31 -11.47
C GLU A 90 1.45 -5.96 -10.39
N PHE A 91 2.07 -6.48 -9.33
CA PHE A 91 1.33 -6.97 -8.16
C PHE A 91 0.42 -5.88 -7.58
N LYS A 92 0.94 -4.68 -7.33
CA LYS A 92 0.14 -3.54 -6.83
C LYS A 92 -1.02 -3.22 -7.75
N LYS A 93 -0.81 -3.23 -9.07
CA LYS A 93 -1.88 -2.98 -10.04
C LYS A 93 -3.02 -3.99 -9.89
N ILE A 94 -2.70 -5.29 -9.91
CA ILE A 94 -3.68 -6.38 -9.75
C ILE A 94 -4.37 -6.30 -8.38
N PHE A 95 -3.60 -6.03 -7.33
CA PHE A 95 -4.09 -5.93 -5.96
C PHE A 95 -5.06 -4.76 -5.78
N TYR A 96 -4.73 -3.59 -6.31
CA TYR A 96 -5.61 -2.43 -6.25
C TYR A 96 -6.84 -2.58 -7.14
N ASP A 97 -6.74 -3.20 -8.31
CA ASP A 97 -7.91 -3.44 -9.15
C ASP A 97 -8.97 -4.28 -8.41
N GLN A 98 -8.52 -5.21 -7.55
CA GLN A 98 -9.40 -6.02 -6.70
C GLN A 98 -9.92 -5.26 -5.46
N TYR A 99 -9.03 -4.65 -4.67
CA TYR A 99 -9.36 -4.17 -3.32
C TYR A 99 -9.57 -2.66 -3.23
N PHE A 100 -9.14 -1.90 -4.23
CA PHE A 100 -9.26 -0.44 -4.27
C PHE A 100 -9.58 0.04 -5.68
N SER A 101 -10.73 -0.42 -6.18
CA SER A 101 -11.18 -0.18 -7.54
C SER A 101 -11.32 1.31 -7.86
N LYS A 102 -11.38 1.65 -9.15
CA LYS A 102 -11.52 3.04 -9.62
C LYS A 102 -12.68 3.80 -8.96
N SER A 103 -13.81 3.14 -8.75
CA SER A 103 -14.98 3.77 -8.11
C SER A 103 -14.72 4.10 -6.64
N VAL A 104 -14.00 3.23 -5.92
CA VAL A 104 -13.65 3.43 -4.51
C VAL A 104 -12.60 4.54 -4.37
N ARG A 105 -11.60 4.55 -5.26
CA ARG A 105 -10.63 5.66 -5.37
C ARG A 105 -11.31 7.00 -5.58
N LEU A 106 -12.23 7.07 -6.55
CA LEU A 106 -12.98 8.28 -6.84
C LEU A 106 -13.86 8.70 -5.66
N ALA A 107 -14.48 7.74 -4.96
CA ALA A 107 -15.26 8.03 -3.76
C ALA A 107 -14.38 8.64 -2.65
N LYS A 108 -13.17 8.09 -2.42
CA LYS A 108 -12.21 8.63 -1.45
C LYS A 108 -11.68 10.00 -1.84
N GLU A 109 -11.41 10.23 -3.12
CA GLU A 109 -11.04 11.56 -3.62
C GLU A 109 -12.16 12.59 -3.41
N ASN A 110 -13.41 12.23 -3.72
CA ASN A 110 -14.56 13.11 -3.47
C ASN A 110 -14.79 13.37 -1.98
N GLU A 111 -14.62 12.35 -1.13
CA GLU A 111 -14.65 12.49 0.33
C GLU A 111 -13.57 13.48 0.81
N PHE A 112 -12.34 13.35 0.29
CA PHE A 112 -11.25 14.27 0.59
C PHE A 112 -11.54 15.69 0.11
N LEU A 113 -12.06 15.87 -1.11
CA LEU A 113 -12.37 17.18 -1.68
C LEU A 113 -13.58 17.87 -1.03
N SER A 114 -14.50 17.10 -0.47
CA SER A 114 -15.67 17.63 0.24
C SER A 114 -15.45 17.80 1.74
N LEU A 115 -14.34 17.30 2.30
CA LEU A 115 -14.03 17.39 3.73
C LEU A 115 -14.05 18.84 4.23
N ARG A 116 -14.90 19.09 5.22
CA ARG A 116 -15.01 20.34 5.97
C ARG A 116 -15.09 20.06 7.46
N GLN A 117 -14.55 20.97 8.27
CA GLN A 117 -14.72 21.00 9.71
C GLN A 117 -16.18 21.35 10.01
N ILE A 118 -16.81 20.52 10.83
CA ILE A 118 -18.18 20.70 11.32
C ILE A 118 -18.15 21.24 12.76
N ASP A 119 -19.28 21.76 13.22
CA ASP A 119 -19.42 22.48 14.49
C ASP A 119 -18.90 21.74 15.72
N ASP A 120 -19.08 20.42 15.75
CA ASP A 120 -18.70 19.51 16.83
C ASP A 120 -17.33 18.86 16.63
N MET A 121 -16.60 19.21 15.57
CA MET A 121 -15.28 18.67 15.25
C MET A 121 -14.17 19.64 15.66
N ILE A 122 -13.27 19.19 16.53
CA ILE A 122 -12.08 19.99 16.87
C ILE A 122 -11.08 19.98 15.72
N VAL A 123 -10.24 21.02 15.64
CA VAL A 123 -9.23 21.17 14.57
C VAL A 123 -8.30 19.96 14.47
N LEU A 124 -7.95 19.32 15.60
CA LEU A 124 -7.13 18.11 15.60
C LEU A 124 -7.81 16.92 14.92
N GLU A 125 -9.12 16.73 15.16
CA GLU A 125 -9.89 15.65 14.52
C GLU A 125 -10.04 15.91 13.02
N TYR A 126 -10.31 17.16 12.65
CA TYR A 126 -10.30 17.58 11.25
C TYR A 126 -8.95 17.30 10.58
N ALA A 127 -7.84 17.65 11.24
CA ALA A 127 -6.50 17.42 10.72
C ALA A 127 -6.16 15.94 10.57
N ASN A 128 -6.58 15.10 11.52
CA ASN A 128 -6.41 13.66 11.41
C ASN A 128 -7.18 13.10 10.21
N LYS A 129 -8.45 13.48 10.03
CA LYS A 129 -9.25 13.08 8.86
C LYS A 129 -8.66 13.60 7.54
N PHE A 130 -8.14 14.82 7.55
CA PHE A 130 -7.48 15.40 6.39
C PHE A 130 -6.25 14.58 5.97
N ASN A 131 -5.40 14.21 6.93
CA ASN A 131 -4.22 13.39 6.66
C ASN A 131 -4.61 11.96 6.22
N GLU A 132 -5.62 11.36 6.87
CA GLU A 132 -6.12 10.05 6.52
C GLU A 132 -6.67 10.01 5.09
N LEU A 133 -7.53 10.96 4.71
CA LEU A 133 -8.09 10.99 3.36
C LEU A 133 -7.07 11.47 2.32
N GLY A 134 -6.14 12.35 2.70
CA GLY A 134 -5.09 12.86 1.82
C GLY A 134 -4.16 11.77 1.29
N GLN A 135 -4.02 10.64 1.99
CA GLN A 135 -3.18 9.53 1.52
C GLN A 135 -3.65 8.90 0.20
N PHE A 136 -4.93 9.05 -0.13
CA PHE A 136 -5.54 8.59 -1.38
C PHE A 136 -5.42 9.60 -2.52
N CYS A 137 -4.97 10.84 -2.22
CA CYS A 137 -4.83 11.93 -3.17
C CYS A 137 -3.41 12.53 -3.12
N PRO A 138 -2.36 11.73 -3.38
CA PRO A 138 -0.97 12.21 -3.30
C PRO A 138 -0.73 13.47 -4.14
N GLN A 139 -1.34 13.58 -5.32
CA GLN A 139 -1.26 14.75 -6.19
C GLN A 139 -1.72 16.06 -5.54
N LEU A 140 -2.63 16.00 -4.56
CA LEU A 140 -3.11 17.18 -3.82
C LEU A 140 -2.28 17.44 -2.55
N MET A 141 -1.53 16.44 -2.08
CA MET A 141 -0.75 16.48 -0.84
C MET A 141 0.73 16.78 -1.06
N GLU A 142 1.25 16.55 -2.27
CA GLU A 142 2.67 16.75 -2.61
C GLU A 142 3.10 18.22 -2.63
N VAL A 143 2.22 19.11 -3.09
CA VAL A 143 2.53 20.54 -3.18
C VAL A 143 2.05 21.23 -1.90
N GLU A 144 3.00 21.67 -1.06
CA GLU A 144 2.71 22.26 0.25
C GLU A 144 1.68 23.41 0.16
N ARG A 145 1.83 24.30 -0.84
CA ARG A 145 0.85 25.38 -1.06
C ARG A 145 -0.55 24.85 -1.36
N SER A 146 -0.68 23.84 -2.22
CA SER A 146 -1.97 23.23 -2.56
C SER A 146 -2.59 22.54 -1.35
N LYS A 147 -1.77 21.82 -0.58
CA LYS A 147 -2.15 21.14 0.66
C LYS A 147 -2.67 22.13 1.70
N VAL A 148 -1.91 23.20 1.99
CA VAL A 148 -2.31 24.24 2.95
C VAL A 148 -3.60 24.92 2.50
N ASN A 149 -3.68 25.34 1.23
CA ASN A 149 -4.89 25.96 0.69
C ASN A 149 -6.11 25.04 0.83
N ARG A 150 -5.96 23.74 0.53
CA ARG A 150 -7.05 22.76 0.65
C ARG A 150 -7.46 22.57 2.10
N PHE A 151 -6.50 22.54 3.03
CA PHE A 151 -6.76 22.46 4.47
C PHE A 151 -7.56 23.66 4.96
N GLU A 152 -7.09 24.88 4.67
CA GLU A 152 -7.75 26.13 5.09
C GLU A 152 -9.15 26.28 4.49
N GLN A 153 -9.37 25.87 3.24
CA GLN A 153 -10.69 25.88 2.60
C GLN A 153 -11.73 25.00 3.30
N GLY A 154 -11.29 23.99 4.05
CA GLY A 154 -12.19 23.12 4.80
C GLY A 154 -12.30 23.48 6.28
N LEU A 155 -11.50 24.41 6.81
CA LEU A 155 -11.63 24.87 8.19
C LEU A 155 -12.89 25.72 8.38
N ARG A 156 -13.42 25.72 9.61
CA ARG A 156 -14.56 26.55 10.02
C ARG A 156 -14.10 27.71 10.90
#